data_AF-A0A1F5SDA7-F1
#
_entry.id   AF-A0A1F5SDA7-F1
#
_cell.length_a   1.000
_cell.length_b   1.000
_cell.length_c   1.000
_cell.angle_alpha   90.00
_cell.angle_beta   90.00
_cell.angle_gamma   90.00
#
_symmetry.space_group_name_H-M   'P 1'
#
loop_
_entity.id
_entity.type
_entity.pdbx_description
1 polymer ?
#
loop_
_entity_poly.entity_id
_entity_poly.type
_entity_poly.pdbx_seq_one_letter_code
_entity_poly.pdbx_strand_id
1 'polypeptide(L)'
;MNLIIKQAQRKFKQLEKKYGDFIFVIADDWRGWRFVYDTGDVRRCQNDCANCRLFNLLKKERPGEFTADLYRGNVRDKKFFGPQNFLNCKTLAQYGQGYVKFIKKIKNPAELREELNLVKNLKIIYARTGNKVQMEKIFKRSIFRQALKQSGGWKKEMIKTFL
;
A
#
# COMPACT_ATOMS: atom_id res chain seq x y z
N MET A 1 8.20 -2.79 15.04
CA MET A 1 8.24 -1.87 13.88
C MET A 1 9.67 -1.68 13.32
N ASN A 2 10.67 -1.24 14.09
CA ASN A 2 12.01 -0.95 13.55
C ASN A 2 12.71 -2.13 12.86
N LEU A 3 12.53 -3.37 13.34
CA LEU A 3 13.11 -4.56 12.72
C LEU A 3 12.52 -4.84 11.33
N ILE A 4 11.18 -4.82 11.22
CA ILE A 4 10.46 -5.08 9.97
C ILE A 4 10.84 -4.05 8.90
N ILE A 5 10.93 -2.77 9.25
CA ILE A 5 11.34 -1.74 8.29
C ILE A 5 12.79 -1.96 7.81
N LYS A 6 13.70 -2.40 8.70
CA LYS A 6 15.07 -2.76 8.30
C LYS A 6 15.08 -3.98 7.37
N GLN A 7 14.28 -5.01 7.65
CA GLN A 7 14.13 -6.18 6.78
C GLN A 7 13.59 -5.77 5.40
N ALA A 8 12.53 -4.97 5.36
CA ALA A 8 11.97 -4.41 4.15
C ALA A 8 13.03 -3.63 3.36
N GLN A 9 13.75 -2.70 3.97
CA GLN A 9 14.83 -1.95 3.29
C GLN A 9 15.92 -2.87 2.70
N ARG A 10 16.37 -3.88 3.46
CA ARG A 10 17.35 -4.86 2.96
C ARG A 10 16.80 -5.63 1.75
N LYS A 11 15.55 -6.08 1.83
CA LYS A 11 14.88 -6.80 0.74
C LYS A 11 14.72 -5.92 -0.49
N PHE A 12 14.31 -4.67 -0.32
CA PHE A 12 14.17 -3.71 -1.43
C PHE A 12 15.50 -3.51 -2.15
N LYS A 13 16.62 -3.31 -1.43
CA LYS A 13 17.95 -3.18 -2.05
C LYS A 13 18.35 -4.40 -2.89
N GLN A 14 17.90 -5.60 -2.54
CA GLN A 14 18.14 -6.80 -3.35
C GLN A 14 17.28 -6.81 -4.62
N LEU A 15 16.02 -6.37 -4.53
CA LEU A 15 15.10 -6.33 -5.66
C LEU A 15 15.45 -5.21 -6.64
N GLU A 16 15.83 -4.03 -6.15
CA GLU A 16 16.21 -2.86 -6.95
C GLU A 16 17.35 -3.18 -7.93
N LYS A 17 18.33 -3.98 -7.50
CA LYS A 17 19.42 -4.46 -8.37
C LYS A 17 18.97 -5.35 -9.52
N LYS A 18 17.81 -6.00 -9.39
CA LYS A 18 17.26 -6.95 -10.37
C LYS A 18 16.15 -6.34 -11.23
N TYR A 19 15.61 -5.19 -10.81
CA TYR A 19 14.44 -4.58 -11.42
C TYR A 19 14.50 -3.06 -11.32
N GLY A 20 14.77 -2.41 -12.45
CA GLY A 20 14.98 -0.95 -12.53
C GLY A 20 13.71 -0.11 -12.64
N ASP A 21 12.52 -0.72 -12.64
CA ASP A 21 11.27 0.01 -12.95
C ASP A 21 10.40 0.32 -11.72
N PHE A 22 11.00 0.35 -10.52
CA PHE A 22 10.31 0.82 -9.30
C PHE A 22 10.05 2.33 -9.34
N ILE A 23 8.87 2.77 -8.92
CA ILE A 23 8.50 4.19 -8.79
C ILE A 23 8.24 4.53 -7.32
N PHE A 24 7.35 3.79 -6.65
CA PHE A 24 7.22 3.80 -5.20
C PHE A 24 7.19 2.37 -4.67
N VAL A 25 7.80 2.16 -3.51
CA VAL A 25 7.64 0.94 -2.73
C VAL A 25 7.25 1.30 -1.32
N ILE A 26 6.14 0.76 -0.85
CA ILE A 26 5.56 1.03 0.47
C ILE A 26 5.60 -0.26 1.27
N ALA A 27 6.03 -0.20 2.53
CA ALA A 27 5.81 -1.26 3.50
C ALA A 27 4.55 -0.93 4.31
N ASP A 28 3.57 -1.82 4.32
CA ASP A 28 2.33 -1.69 5.08
C ASP A 28 1.94 -3.00 5.75
N ASP A 29 1.10 -2.91 6.79
CA ASP A 29 0.61 -4.04 7.59
C ASP A 29 -0.89 -4.31 7.42
N TRP A 30 -1.51 -3.84 6.34
CA TRP A 30 -2.96 -3.94 6.17
C TRP A 30 -3.48 -5.38 6.04
N ARG A 31 -2.63 -6.29 5.56
CA ARG A 31 -2.88 -7.74 5.42
C ARG A 31 -1.63 -8.53 5.82
N GLY A 32 -0.98 -8.09 6.89
CA GLY A 32 0.38 -8.48 7.23
C GLY A 32 1.42 -7.63 6.50
N TRP A 33 2.61 -7.57 7.08
CA TRP A 33 3.73 -6.76 6.60
C TRP A 33 4.20 -7.20 5.22
N ARG A 34 3.95 -6.34 4.23
CA ARG A 34 4.30 -6.60 2.83
C ARG A 34 4.72 -5.34 2.10
N PHE A 35 5.21 -5.52 0.88
CA PHE A 35 5.38 -4.42 -0.06
C PHE A 35 4.14 -4.14 -0.89
N VAL A 36 3.85 -2.85 -1.11
CA VAL A 36 3.03 -2.34 -2.21
C VAL A 36 3.95 -1.73 -3.26
N TYR A 37 3.72 -2.12 -4.50
CA TYR A 37 4.55 -1.82 -5.65
C TYR A 37 3.82 -0.87 -6.60
N ASP A 38 4.33 0.36 -6.71
CA ASP A 38 4.06 1.26 -7.84
C ASP A 38 5.27 1.17 -8.78
N THR A 39 5.05 0.60 -9.97
CA THR A 39 6.09 0.38 -10.99
C THR A 39 5.53 0.73 -12.36
N GLY A 40 6.40 0.89 -13.38
CA GLY A 40 5.95 1.09 -14.75
C GLY A 40 5.08 -0.06 -15.28
N ASP A 41 5.40 -1.31 -14.91
CA ASP A 41 4.56 -2.48 -15.21
C ASP A 41 3.17 -2.38 -14.54
N VAL A 42 3.10 -1.96 -13.27
CA VAL A 42 1.84 -1.83 -12.53
C VAL A 42 0.93 -0.75 -13.13
N ARG A 43 1.51 0.37 -13.59
CA ARG A 43 0.77 1.46 -14.23
C ARG A 43 0.14 1.07 -15.57
N ARG A 44 0.70 0.05 -16.24
CA ARG A 44 0.21 -0.50 -17.52
C ARG A 44 -0.42 -1.89 -17.35
N CYS A 45 -0.76 -2.27 -16.12
CA CYS A 45 -1.21 -3.62 -15.82
C CYS A 45 -2.53 -3.95 -16.52
N GLN A 46 -2.51 -5.00 -17.35
CA GLN A 46 -3.69 -5.59 -18.00
C GLN A 46 -4.02 -6.99 -17.46
N ASN A 47 -3.54 -7.34 -16.26
CA ASN A 47 -3.67 -8.67 -15.66
C ASN A 47 -2.98 -9.83 -16.40
N ASP A 48 -2.18 -9.57 -17.42
CA ASP A 48 -1.27 -10.55 -18.03
C ASP A 48 -0.03 -10.77 -17.16
N CYS A 49 -0.21 -11.55 -16.09
CA CYS A 49 0.85 -11.79 -15.10
C CYS A 49 1.98 -12.65 -15.65
N ALA A 50 1.74 -13.50 -16.65
CA ALA A 50 2.75 -14.37 -17.24
C ALA A 50 3.90 -13.55 -17.87
N ASN A 51 3.56 -12.44 -18.53
CA ASN A 51 4.52 -11.54 -19.18
C ASN A 51 4.95 -10.35 -18.30
N CYS A 52 4.42 -10.22 -17.09
CA CYS A 52 4.78 -9.13 -16.17
C CYS A 52 6.16 -9.39 -15.53
N ARG A 53 7.11 -8.47 -15.71
CA ARG A 53 8.47 -8.61 -15.18
C ARG A 53 8.48 -8.56 -13.64
N LEU A 54 7.68 -7.66 -13.05
CA LEU A 54 7.51 -7.61 -11.59
C LEU A 54 6.98 -8.95 -11.03
N PHE A 55 5.97 -9.54 -11.67
CA PHE A 55 5.46 -10.85 -11.24
C PHE A 55 6.54 -11.93 -11.35
N ASN A 56 7.24 -11.98 -12.48
CA ASN A 56 8.29 -12.96 -12.71
C ASN A 56 9.48 -12.83 -11.74
N LEU A 57 9.77 -11.62 -11.28
CA LEU A 57 10.75 -11.36 -10.22
C LEU A 57 10.30 -11.94 -8.87
N LEU A 58 9.01 -11.77 -8.53
CA LEU A 58 8.50 -12.01 -7.18
C LEU A 58 7.82 -13.37 -6.99
N LYS A 59 7.44 -14.09 -8.05
CA LYS A 59 6.69 -15.37 -7.98
C LYS A 59 7.35 -16.51 -7.19
N LYS A 60 8.63 -16.37 -6.82
CA LYS A 60 9.38 -17.33 -6.00
C LYS A 60 9.63 -16.84 -4.57
N GLU A 61 9.17 -15.63 -4.24
CA GLU A 61 9.22 -15.11 -2.88
C GLU A 61 8.39 -15.99 -1.95
N ARG A 62 8.87 -16.15 -0.72
CA ARG A 62 8.19 -16.98 0.28
C ARG A 62 7.55 -16.09 1.35
N PRO A 63 6.45 -16.53 1.96
CA PRO A 63 5.87 -15.84 3.11
C PRO A 63 6.80 -15.93 4.33
N GLY A 64 6.71 -14.91 5.20
CA GLY A 64 7.46 -14.76 6.44
C GLY A 64 6.88 -13.60 7.25
N GLU A 65 7.56 -13.16 8.33
CA GLU A 65 7.14 -11.98 9.11
C GLU A 65 6.99 -10.72 8.26
N PHE A 66 7.86 -10.58 7.27
CA PHE A 66 7.78 -9.62 6.19
C PHE A 66 7.88 -10.36 4.87
N THR A 67 7.05 -10.01 3.88
CA THR A 67 7.12 -10.64 2.57
C THR A 67 7.12 -9.63 1.41
N ALA A 68 7.93 -9.95 0.40
CA ALA A 68 7.97 -9.26 -0.88
C ALA A 68 7.06 -9.93 -1.93
N ASP A 69 6.30 -10.97 -1.55
CA ASP A 69 5.44 -11.69 -2.48
C ASP A 69 4.21 -10.85 -2.90
N LEU A 70 3.53 -11.31 -3.94
CA LEU A 70 2.32 -10.72 -4.48
C LEU A 70 1.08 -11.42 -3.93
N TYR A 71 0.24 -10.65 -3.25
CA TYR A 71 -0.96 -11.16 -2.59
C TYR A 71 -2.10 -11.24 -3.57
N ARG A 72 -2.52 -12.46 -3.92
CA ARG A 72 -3.63 -12.66 -4.85
C ARG A 72 -4.93 -12.14 -4.23
N GLY A 73 -5.60 -11.24 -4.93
CA GLY A 73 -6.87 -10.68 -4.51
C GLY A 73 -8.03 -11.62 -4.81
N ASN A 74 -8.91 -11.84 -3.83
CA ASN A 74 -10.17 -12.53 -4.07
C ASN A 74 -11.25 -11.55 -4.61
N VAL A 75 -12.42 -12.08 -4.95
CA VAL A 75 -13.55 -11.29 -5.48
C VAL A 75 -13.97 -10.16 -4.53
N ARG A 76 -13.93 -10.39 -3.21
CA ARG A 76 -14.27 -9.36 -2.23
C ARG A 76 -13.22 -8.26 -2.22
N ASP A 77 -11.94 -8.61 -2.20
CA ASP A 77 -10.86 -7.63 -2.19
C ASP A 77 -10.87 -6.74 -3.45
N LYS A 78 -11.13 -7.33 -4.63
CA LYS A 78 -11.19 -6.57 -5.89
C LYS A 78 -12.25 -5.45 -5.87
N LYS A 79 -13.32 -5.59 -5.07
CA LYS A 79 -14.32 -4.52 -4.88
C LYS A 79 -13.75 -3.28 -4.18
N PHE A 80 -12.69 -3.41 -3.40
CA PHE A 80 -12.08 -2.31 -2.65
C PHE A 80 -10.79 -1.82 -3.31
N PHE A 81 -9.95 -2.77 -3.72
CA PHE A 81 -8.59 -2.52 -4.21
C PHE A 81 -8.52 -2.39 -5.74
N GLY A 82 -9.60 -2.66 -6.46
CA GLY A 82 -9.65 -2.58 -7.93
C GLY A 82 -9.35 -3.90 -8.64
N PRO A 83 -9.35 -3.90 -9.98
CA PRO A 83 -9.47 -5.12 -10.79
C PRO A 83 -8.20 -5.96 -10.89
N GLN A 84 -7.05 -5.43 -10.47
CA GLN A 84 -5.76 -6.12 -10.61
C GLN A 84 -5.76 -7.44 -9.82
N ASN A 85 -5.07 -8.45 -10.37
CA ASN A 85 -5.00 -9.79 -9.77
C ASN A 85 -4.30 -9.82 -8.40
N PHE A 86 -3.38 -8.88 -8.15
CA PHE A 86 -2.64 -8.79 -6.91
C PHE A 86 -2.95 -7.49 -6.17
N LEU A 87 -3.20 -7.58 -4.86
CA LEU A 87 -3.64 -6.48 -4.01
C LEU A 87 -2.58 -5.41 -3.85
N ASN A 88 -1.33 -5.81 -3.89
CA ASN A 88 -0.18 -4.96 -3.67
C ASN A 88 0.49 -4.46 -4.98
N CYS A 89 -0.07 -4.79 -6.15
CA CYS A 89 0.25 -4.11 -7.40
C CYS A 89 -0.65 -2.88 -7.52
N LYS A 90 -0.22 -1.71 -7.03
CA LYS A 90 -1.03 -0.49 -7.02
C LYS A 90 -0.19 0.74 -7.28
N THR A 91 -0.71 1.68 -8.07
CA THR A 91 -0.17 3.04 -8.07
C THR A 91 -0.40 3.68 -6.70
N LEU A 92 0.43 4.66 -6.32
CA LEU A 92 0.26 5.39 -5.06
C LEU A 92 -1.17 5.93 -4.89
N ALA A 93 -1.74 6.49 -5.97
CA ALA A 93 -3.11 6.99 -5.99
C ALA A 93 -4.16 5.89 -5.78
N GLN A 94 -4.04 4.76 -6.49
CA GLN A 94 -4.96 3.63 -6.32
C GLN A 94 -4.90 3.08 -4.89
N TYR A 95 -3.70 2.98 -4.32
CA TYR A 95 -3.51 2.49 -2.96
C TYR A 95 -4.17 3.42 -1.93
N GLY A 96 -3.96 4.73 -2.05
CA GLY A 96 -4.62 5.72 -1.20
C GLY A 96 -6.15 5.69 -1.32
N GLN A 97 -6.70 5.50 -2.53
CA GLN A 97 -8.15 5.33 -2.72
C GLN A 97 -8.70 4.07 -2.05
N GLY A 98 -7.89 3.01 -1.96
CA GLY A 98 -8.24 1.80 -1.20
C GLY A 98 -8.61 2.14 0.24
N TYR A 99 -7.72 2.83 0.96
CA TYR A 99 -7.95 3.26 2.35
C TYR A 99 -9.21 4.13 2.47
N VAL A 100 -9.36 5.13 1.60
CA VAL A 100 -10.51 6.05 1.64
C VAL A 100 -11.83 5.29 1.46
N LYS A 101 -11.88 4.34 0.53
CA LYS A 101 -13.06 3.49 0.30
C LYS A 101 -13.37 2.59 1.50
N PHE A 102 -12.34 2.06 2.16
CA PHE A 102 -12.50 1.19 3.32
C PHE A 102 -13.02 1.98 4.53
N ILE A 103 -12.36 3.10 4.87
CA ILE A 103 -12.75 4.03 5.94
C ILE A 103 -14.23 4.46 5.80
N LYS A 104 -14.68 4.75 4.58
CA LYS A 104 -16.07 5.12 4.32
C LYS A 104 -17.08 4.03 4.74
N LYS A 105 -16.72 2.76 4.61
CA LYS A 105 -17.61 1.61 4.85
C LYS A 105 -17.58 1.09 6.29
N ILE A 106 -16.54 1.40 7.06
CA ILE A 106 -16.43 1.02 8.48
C ILE A 106 -17.65 1.51 9.26
N LYS A 107 -18.21 0.70 10.16
CA LYS A 107 -19.37 1.12 10.97
C LYS A 107 -19.06 1.22 12.47
N ASN A 108 -17.85 0.82 12.87
CA ASN A 108 -17.42 0.71 14.24
C ASN A 108 -16.24 1.66 14.54
N PRO A 109 -16.25 2.44 15.64
CA PRO A 109 -15.12 3.26 16.06
C PRO A 109 -13.79 2.52 16.25
N ALA A 110 -13.80 1.29 16.79
CA ALA A 110 -12.56 0.54 17.01
C ALA A 110 -11.89 0.18 15.68
N GLU A 111 -12.66 -0.38 14.74
CA GLU A 111 -12.21 -0.69 13.38
C GLU A 111 -11.71 0.57 12.65
N LEU A 112 -12.37 1.72 12.83
CA LEU A 112 -11.91 2.98 12.24
C LEU A 112 -10.54 3.37 12.79
N ARG A 113 -10.35 3.27 14.11
CA ARG A 113 -9.07 3.60 14.75
C ARG A 113 -7.95 2.68 14.25
N GLU A 114 -8.21 1.39 14.10
CA GLU A 114 -7.28 0.42 13.52
C GLU A 114 -6.87 0.82 12.10
N GLU A 115 -7.85 1.11 11.25
CA GLU A 115 -7.60 1.50 9.86
C GLU A 115 -6.79 2.81 9.76
N LEU A 116 -7.10 3.80 10.59
CA LEU A 116 -6.34 5.06 10.65
C LEU A 116 -4.91 4.84 11.16
N ASN A 117 -4.71 3.92 12.11
CA ASN A 117 -3.38 3.52 12.57
C ASN A 117 -2.57 2.82 11.46
N LEU A 118 -3.19 2.01 10.61
CA LEU A 118 -2.53 1.42 9.44
C LEU A 118 -2.00 2.51 8.49
N VAL A 119 -2.82 3.53 8.19
CA VAL A 119 -2.37 4.69 7.39
C VAL A 119 -1.22 5.43 8.08
N LYS A 120 -1.27 5.60 9.40
CA LYS A 120 -0.19 6.26 10.15
C LYS A 120 1.11 5.46 10.13
N ASN A 121 1.03 4.13 10.17
CA ASN A 121 2.16 3.24 10.36
C ASN A 121 2.83 2.76 9.06
N LEU A 122 2.17 2.87 7.89
CA LEU A 122 2.82 2.55 6.61
C LEU A 122 4.10 3.37 6.39
N LYS A 123 5.04 2.82 5.63
CA LYS A 123 6.33 3.46 5.34
C LYS A 123 6.66 3.45 3.86
N ILE A 124 7.01 4.60 3.29
CA ILE A 124 7.59 4.63 1.95
C ILE A 124 9.06 4.23 2.06
N ILE A 125 9.37 3.04 1.55
CA ILE A 125 10.71 2.47 1.54
C ILE A 125 11.53 3.06 0.40
N TYR A 126 10.89 3.31 -0.74
CA TYR A 126 11.50 3.87 -1.93
C TYR A 126 10.58 4.85 -2.65
N ALA A 127 11.18 5.90 -3.19
CA ALA A 127 10.58 6.84 -4.12
C ALA A 127 11.61 7.17 -5.20
N ARG A 128 11.27 6.96 -6.48
CA ARG A 128 12.16 7.25 -7.62
C ARG A 128 12.55 8.72 -7.67
N THR A 129 11.59 9.60 -7.35
CA THR A 129 11.79 11.04 -7.36
C THR A 129 11.33 11.67 -6.05
N GLY A 130 11.98 12.78 -5.68
CA GLY A 130 11.67 13.54 -4.49
C GLY A 130 12.14 12.88 -3.18
N ASN A 131 11.90 13.58 -2.07
CA ASN A 131 12.26 13.09 -0.74
C ASN A 131 11.19 12.11 -0.24
N LYS A 132 11.54 10.82 -0.07
CA LYS A 132 10.60 9.78 0.38
C LYS A 132 9.86 10.11 1.69
N VAL A 133 10.51 10.78 2.64
CA VAL A 133 9.91 11.14 3.94
C VAL A 133 8.86 12.23 3.76
N GLN A 134 9.15 13.23 2.93
CA GLN A 134 8.18 14.27 2.58
C GLN A 134 7.00 13.67 1.80
N MET A 135 7.28 12.80 0.82
CA MET A 135 6.25 12.11 0.04
C MET A 135 5.36 11.23 0.93
N GLU A 136 5.93 10.53 1.93
CA GLU A 136 5.16 9.75 2.91
C GLU A 136 4.20 10.65 3.70
N LYS A 137 4.67 11.80 4.21
CA LYS A 137 3.83 12.76 4.93
C LYS A 137 2.69 13.28 4.06
N ILE A 138 2.99 13.68 2.83
CA ILE A 138 1.99 14.19 1.87
C ILE A 138 0.96 13.10 1.55
N PHE A 139 1.40 11.88 1.27
CA PHE A 139 0.53 10.75 0.97
C PHE A 139 -0.44 10.44 2.11
N LYS A 140 0.07 10.26 3.34
CA LYS A 140 -0.77 10.01 4.52
C LYS A 140 -1.79 11.11 4.75
N ARG A 141 -1.35 12.38 4.69
CA ARG A 141 -2.23 13.55 4.82
C ARG A 141 -3.30 13.57 3.74
N SER A 142 -2.97 13.18 2.51
CA SER A 142 -3.93 13.11 1.40
C SER A 142 -5.02 12.07 1.64
N ILE A 143 -4.70 10.92 2.25
CA ILE A 143 -5.68 9.89 2.60
C ILE A 143 -6.65 10.44 3.65
N PHE A 144 -6.11 10.98 4.75
CA PHE A 144 -6.95 11.53 5.83
C PHE A 144 -7.83 12.68 5.37
N ARG A 145 -7.30 13.62 4.57
CA ARG A 145 -8.08 14.72 3.99
C ARG A 145 -9.22 14.21 3.10
N GLN A 146 -8.97 13.20 2.27
CA GLN A 146 -10.00 12.63 1.41
C GLN A 146 -11.06 11.86 2.21
N ALA A 147 -10.63 11.06 3.18
CA ALA A 147 -11.53 10.35 4.08
C ALA A 147 -12.40 11.32 4.89
N LEU A 148 -11.84 12.43 5.37
CA LEU A 148 -12.54 13.48 6.08
C LEU A 148 -13.63 14.14 5.22
N LYS A 149 -13.32 14.45 3.95
CA LYS A 149 -14.29 15.01 3.00
C LYS A 149 -15.47 14.07 2.72
N GLN A 150 -15.27 12.76 2.83
CA GLN A 150 -16.28 11.74 2.53
C GLN A 150 -16.97 11.17 3.77
N SER A 151 -16.65 11.67 4.96
CA SER A 151 -17.16 11.16 6.24
C SER A 151 -17.98 12.22 6.97
N GLY A 152 -19.03 11.78 7.66
CA GLY A 152 -19.86 12.62 8.53
C GLY A 152 -19.89 12.10 9.97
N GLY A 153 -20.44 12.91 10.88
CA GLY A 153 -20.65 12.54 12.28
C GLY A 153 -19.36 12.14 13.00
N TRP A 154 -19.46 11.13 13.87
CA TRP A 154 -18.37 10.65 14.72
C TRP A 154 -17.10 10.26 13.96
N LYS A 155 -17.22 9.74 12.73
CA LYS A 155 -16.06 9.39 11.90
C LYS A 155 -15.20 10.60 11.59
N LYS A 156 -15.85 11.73 11.28
CA LYS A 156 -15.17 12.98 10.94
C LYS A 156 -14.33 13.47 12.12
N GLU A 157 -14.88 13.43 13.33
CA GLU A 157 -14.17 13.82 14.54
C GLU A 157 -12.99 12.90 14.84
N MET A 158 -13.14 11.58 14.66
CA MET A 158 -12.03 10.64 14.81
C MET A 158 -10.91 10.86 13.77
N ILE A 159 -11.24 11.11 12.50
CA ILE A 159 -10.23 11.32 11.45
C ILE A 159 -9.41 12.59 11.74
N LYS A 160 -10.02 13.64 12.31
CA LYS A 160 -9.31 14.88 12.66
C LYS A 160 -8.16 14.66 13.64
N THR A 161 -8.25 13.68 14.54
CA THR A 161 -7.19 13.42 15.53
C THR A 161 -5.94 12.78 14.90
N PHE A 162 -5.98 12.43 13.62
CA PHE A 162 -4.87 11.81 12.86
C PHE A 162 -4.24 12.76 11.82
N LEU A 163 -4.79 13.97 11.65
CA LEU A 163 -4.28 14.99 10.73
C LEU A 163 -3.14 15.82 11.34
#